data_AF-A0A523TVR0-F1
#
_entry.id   AF-A0A523TVR0-F1
#
_cell.length_a   1.000
_cell.length_b   1.000
_cell.length_c   1.000
_cell.angle_alpha   90.00
_cell.angle_beta   90.00
_cell.angle_gamma   90.00
#
_symmetry.space_group_name_H-M   'P 1'
#
loop_
_entity.id
_entity.type
_entity.pdbx_description
1 polymer ?
#
loop_
_entity_poly.entity_id
_entity_poly.type
_entity_poly.pdbx_seq_one_letter_code
_entity_poly.pdbx_strand_id
1 'polypeptide(L)'
;MEKSGLRANLGKTGFWIIVFVIIYIISGIITLKNYSISWDEGLGNLFFGERYLHYFATRNPVYLNFKEPDLPIHQRVPNLFDSPWRNHPYEFPPFADTASALSTEALAFRLGIMDPIDAFHLPKILISGLLLGVLYWFAAPRMGKFAAFLGILTLGLYPRFWGDM
;
A
#
# COMPACT_ATOMS: atom_id res chain seq x y z
N MET A 1 40.76 -6.26 4.67
CA MET A 1 39.28 -6.29 4.80
C MET A 1 38.80 -4.87 5.01
N GLU A 2 38.56 -4.16 3.91
CA GLU A 2 38.19 -2.75 3.94
C GLU A 2 36.69 -2.65 4.21
N LYS A 3 36.32 -2.21 5.43
CA LYS A 3 34.97 -1.76 5.73
C LYS A 3 34.77 -0.39 5.06
N SER A 4 34.53 -0.38 3.75
CA SER A 4 34.08 0.84 3.08
C SER A 4 32.64 1.10 3.52
N GLY A 5 32.49 1.97 4.52
CA GLY A 5 31.20 2.37 5.05
C GLY A 5 30.26 2.84 3.95
N LEU A 6 28.99 2.42 4.06
CA LEU A 6 27.85 2.93 3.30
C LEU A 6 27.72 4.45 3.51
N ARG A 7 28.53 5.25 2.80
CA ARG A 7 28.17 6.62 2.48
C ARG A 7 27.75 6.60 1.03
N ALA A 8 26.45 6.40 0.80
CA ALA A 8 25.85 6.58 -0.50
C ALA A 8 25.99 8.05 -0.90
N ASN A 9 27.09 8.38 -1.56
CA ASN A 9 27.26 9.69 -2.16
C ASN A 9 26.24 9.78 -3.31
N LEU A 10 25.10 10.42 -3.04
CA LEU A 10 24.02 10.69 -3.98
C LEU A 10 24.58 11.68 -5.01
N GLY A 11 25.35 11.15 -5.97
CA GLY A 11 25.71 11.89 -7.17
C GLY A 11 24.44 12.33 -7.93
N LYS A 12 24.59 13.09 -9.02
CA LYS A 12 23.47 13.66 -9.78
C LYS A 12 22.33 12.67 -10.07
N THR A 13 22.62 11.41 -10.39
CA THR A 13 21.61 10.36 -10.62
C THR A 13 20.84 9.95 -9.37
N GLY A 14 21.48 10.00 -8.20
CA GLY A 14 20.85 9.76 -6.90
C GLY A 14 19.79 10.81 -6.54
N PHE A 15 20.01 12.06 -6.94
CA PHE A 15 18.99 13.10 -6.81
C PHE A 15 17.80 12.83 -7.75
N TRP A 16 18.07 12.51 -9.02
CA TRP A 16 17.02 12.28 -10.01
C TRP A 16 16.13 11.07 -9.71
N ILE A 17 16.66 10.00 -9.11
CA ILE A 17 15.82 8.88 -8.68
C ILE A 17 14.85 9.30 -7.57
N ILE A 18 15.28 10.13 -6.61
CA ILE A 18 14.41 10.62 -5.53
C ILE A 18 13.29 11.48 -6.13
N VAL A 19 13.65 12.40 -7.03
CA VAL A 19 12.66 13.23 -7.75
C VAL A 19 11.67 12.36 -8.52
N PHE A 20 12.16 11.36 -9.25
CA PHE A 20 11.30 10.45 -10.00
C PHE A 20 10.34 9.65 -9.10
N VAL A 21 10.83 9.07 -8.01
CA VAL A 21 10.01 8.32 -7.04
C VAL A 21 8.95 9.22 -6.39
N ILE A 22 9.31 10.46 -6.04
CA ILE A 22 8.34 11.44 -5.50
C ILE A 22 7.27 11.75 -6.53
N ILE A 23 7.64 12.02 -7.79
CA ILE A 23 6.68 12.27 -8.86
C ILE A 23 5.76 11.06 -9.06
N TYR A 24 6.32 9.85 -9.09
CA TYR A 24 5.59 8.58 -9.20
C TYR A 24 4.56 8.41 -8.07
N ILE A 25 4.94 8.66 -6.81
CA ILE A 25 4.02 8.57 -5.67
C ILE A 25 2.93 9.64 -5.76
N ILE A 26 3.29 10.90 -6.03
CA ILE A 26 2.33 12.01 -6.12
C ILE A 26 1.29 11.75 -7.20
N SER A 27 1.74 11.29 -8.37
CA SER A 27 0.84 10.98 -9.48
C SER A 27 -0.04 9.76 -9.19
N GLY A 28 0.47 8.73 -8.52
CA GLY A 28 -0.36 7.64 -7.98
C GLY A 28 -1.46 8.18 -7.06
N ILE A 29 -1.11 9.02 -6.09
CA ILE A 29 -2.07 9.61 -5.13
C ILE A 29 -3.12 10.48 -5.85
N ILE A 30 -2.70 11.32 -6.80
CA ILE A 30 -3.63 12.17 -7.56
C ILE A 30 -4.63 11.34 -8.39
N THR A 31 -4.20 10.17 -8.87
CA THR A 31 -5.02 9.30 -9.72
C THR A 31 -5.86 8.28 -8.96
N LEU A 32 -5.72 8.18 -7.62
CA LEU A 32 -6.50 7.25 -6.77
C LEU A 32 -8.00 7.32 -7.03
N LYS A 33 -8.54 8.53 -7.18
CA LYS A 33 -9.98 8.76 -7.42
C LYS A 33 -10.52 8.13 -8.71
N ASN A 34 -9.63 7.76 -9.63
CA ASN A 34 -9.99 7.08 -10.88
C ASN A 34 -10.02 5.56 -10.71
N TYR A 35 -9.47 5.03 -9.62
CA TYR A 35 -9.51 3.64 -9.25
C TYR A 35 -10.72 3.40 -8.34
N SER A 36 -11.51 2.41 -8.72
CA SER A 36 -12.61 1.93 -7.89
C SER A 36 -12.15 0.74 -7.07
N ILE A 37 -13.05 0.20 -6.25
CA ILE A 37 -12.87 -1.08 -5.56
C ILE A 37 -12.52 -2.18 -6.56
N SER A 38 -11.48 -2.95 -6.28
CA SER A 38 -11.20 -4.19 -7.01
C SER A 38 -12.15 -5.31 -6.59
N TRP A 39 -12.21 -6.37 -7.40
CA TRP A 39 -13.06 -7.52 -7.12
C TRP A 39 -12.75 -8.15 -5.75
N ASP A 40 -11.48 -8.44 -5.48
CA ASP A 40 -10.99 -9.00 -4.22
C ASP A 40 -11.24 -8.07 -3.03
N GLU A 41 -11.05 -6.75 -3.20
CA GLU A 41 -11.32 -5.76 -2.15
C GLU A 41 -12.77 -5.78 -1.68
N GLY A 42 -13.71 -5.81 -2.62
CA GLY A 42 -15.14 -5.90 -2.32
C GLY A 42 -15.55 -7.28 -1.81
N LEU A 43 -14.84 -8.34 -2.21
CA LEU A 43 -15.10 -9.68 -1.69
C LEU A 43 -14.64 -9.83 -0.25
N GLY A 44 -13.47 -9.32 0.14
CA GLY A 44 -12.95 -9.58 1.49
C GLY A 44 -11.78 -8.74 1.98
N ASN A 45 -10.89 -8.17 1.14
CA ASN A 45 -9.69 -7.49 1.68
C ASN A 45 -10.06 -6.33 2.61
N LEU A 46 -11.05 -5.52 2.24
CA LEU A 46 -11.52 -4.42 3.08
C LEU A 46 -12.04 -4.95 4.42
N PHE A 47 -12.92 -5.96 4.37
CA PHE A 47 -13.52 -6.58 5.55
C PHE A 47 -12.45 -7.15 6.49
N PHE A 48 -11.60 -8.05 5.99
CA PHE A 48 -10.60 -8.71 6.83
C PHE A 48 -9.57 -7.72 7.36
N GLY A 49 -9.14 -6.76 6.56
CA GLY A 49 -8.24 -5.69 6.98
C GLY A 49 -8.78 -4.90 8.17
N GLU A 50 -10.04 -4.45 8.11
CA GLU A 50 -10.68 -3.73 9.22
C GLU A 50 -10.76 -4.60 10.48
N ARG A 51 -11.18 -5.86 10.33
CA ARG A 51 -11.31 -6.80 11.45
C ARG A 51 -9.97 -7.05 12.15
N TYR A 52 -8.91 -7.31 11.38
CA TYR A 52 -7.57 -7.53 11.93
C TYR A 52 -7.00 -6.28 12.58
N LEU A 53 -7.16 -5.10 11.96
CA LEU A 53 -6.73 -3.83 12.55
C LEU A 53 -7.36 -3.62 13.93
N HIS A 54 -8.68 -3.78 14.04
CA HIS A 54 -9.39 -3.61 15.29
C HIS A 54 -9.02 -4.66 16.34
N TYR A 55 -8.76 -5.91 15.93
CA TYR A 55 -8.18 -6.91 16.82
C TYR A 55 -6.81 -6.47 17.35
N PHE A 56 -5.88 -6.03 16.50
CA PHE A 56 -4.55 -5.62 16.96
C PHE A 56 -4.59 -4.36 17.84
N ALA A 57 -5.48 -3.43 17.54
CA ALA A 57 -5.64 -2.19 18.31
C ALA A 57 -6.26 -2.43 19.69
N THR A 58 -7.25 -3.33 19.80
CA THR A 58 -8.03 -3.53 21.04
C THR A 58 -7.69 -4.80 21.80
N ARG A 59 -7.03 -5.76 21.14
CA ARG A 59 -6.83 -7.15 21.59
C ARG A 59 -8.13 -7.90 21.91
N ASN A 60 -9.26 -7.43 21.41
CA ASN A 60 -10.55 -8.09 21.63
C ASN A 60 -10.78 -9.20 20.59
N PRO A 61 -10.85 -10.48 21.00
CA PRO A 61 -11.00 -11.60 20.07
C PRO A 61 -12.33 -11.61 19.31
N VAL A 62 -13.32 -10.81 19.72
CA VAL A 62 -14.59 -10.68 18.99
C VAL A 62 -14.36 -10.26 17.54
N TYR A 63 -13.33 -9.44 17.28
CA TYR A 63 -12.99 -9.00 15.93
C TYR A 63 -12.49 -10.16 15.04
N LEU A 64 -12.03 -11.28 15.63
CA LEU A 64 -11.68 -12.50 14.89
C LEU A 64 -12.89 -13.43 14.68
N ASN A 65 -14.03 -13.17 15.32
CA ASN A 65 -15.29 -13.83 15.00
C ASN A 65 -15.96 -13.13 13.80
N PHE A 66 -15.59 -13.49 12.58
CA PHE A 66 -16.09 -12.85 11.34
C PHE A 66 -17.59 -12.99 11.10
N LYS A 67 -18.30 -13.78 11.92
CA LYS A 67 -19.76 -13.91 11.87
C LYS A 67 -20.48 -12.95 12.82
N GLU A 68 -19.76 -12.27 13.70
CA GLU A 68 -20.32 -11.31 14.65
C GLU A 68 -20.87 -10.09 13.90
N PRO A 69 -22.20 -9.87 13.87
CA PRO A 69 -22.82 -8.74 13.16
C PRO A 69 -22.84 -7.45 13.99
N ASP A 70 -22.76 -7.54 15.33
CA ASP A 70 -23.07 -6.42 16.21
C ASP A 70 -21.81 -5.69 16.68
N LEU A 71 -21.02 -5.19 15.72
CA LEU A 71 -19.83 -4.38 16.01
C LEU A 71 -20.02 -2.91 15.58
N PRO A 72 -19.51 -1.93 16.35
CA PRO A 72 -19.62 -0.51 16.00
C PRO A 72 -19.00 -0.16 14.64
N ILE A 73 -18.00 -0.92 14.19
CA ILE A 73 -17.31 -0.70 12.91
C ILE A 73 -18.26 -0.90 11.71
N HIS A 74 -19.31 -1.70 11.83
CA HIS A 74 -20.28 -1.93 10.74
C HIS A 74 -21.22 -0.73 10.50
N GLN A 75 -21.22 0.27 11.38
CA GLN A 75 -21.98 1.50 11.18
C GLN A 75 -21.28 2.48 10.22
N ARG A 76 -20.05 2.16 9.79
CA ARG A 76 -19.27 2.96 8.85
C ARG A 76 -19.72 2.71 7.41
N VAL A 77 -19.42 3.67 6.54
CA VAL A 77 -19.64 3.54 5.09
C VAL A 77 -18.28 3.33 4.42
N PRO A 78 -18.12 2.28 3.59
CA PRO A 78 -19.09 1.21 3.32
C PRO A 78 -19.26 0.25 4.50
N ASN A 79 -20.44 -0.39 4.63
CA ASN A 79 -20.63 -1.47 5.60
C ASN A 79 -19.98 -2.75 5.06
N LEU A 80 -18.85 -3.14 5.66
CA LEU A 80 -18.04 -4.26 5.18
C LEU A 80 -18.57 -5.64 5.60
N PHE A 81 -19.52 -5.70 6.54
CA PHE A 81 -20.09 -6.98 6.99
C PHE A 81 -20.85 -7.72 5.89
N ASP A 82 -21.29 -7.00 4.86
CA ASP A 82 -21.99 -7.56 3.69
C ASP A 82 -21.06 -8.34 2.73
N SER A 83 -19.76 -8.40 3.04
CA SER A 83 -18.79 -9.24 2.32
C SER A 83 -19.33 -10.67 2.12
N PRO A 84 -19.41 -11.15 0.86
CA PRO A 84 -19.86 -12.51 0.58
C PRO A 84 -18.84 -13.56 1.02
N TRP A 85 -17.57 -13.18 1.19
CA TRP A 85 -16.45 -14.08 1.49
C TRP A 85 -15.98 -13.99 2.95
N ARG A 86 -16.75 -13.35 3.84
CA ARG A 86 -16.45 -13.24 5.28
C ARG A 86 -16.16 -14.57 6.01
N ASN A 87 -16.58 -15.70 5.44
CA ASN A 87 -16.33 -17.04 5.97
C ASN A 87 -15.02 -17.69 5.45
N HIS A 88 -14.25 -16.99 4.61
CA HIS A 88 -13.05 -17.50 3.94
C HIS A 88 -11.80 -16.65 4.26
N PRO A 89 -11.44 -16.45 5.54
CA PRO A 89 -10.33 -15.57 5.93
C PRO A 89 -8.97 -16.01 5.39
N TYR A 90 -8.82 -17.29 5.02
CA TYR A 90 -7.57 -17.85 4.50
C TYR A 90 -7.30 -17.51 3.03
N GLU A 91 -8.27 -16.93 2.32
CA GLU A 91 -8.13 -16.52 0.92
C GLU A 91 -7.57 -15.10 0.78
N PHE A 92 -7.50 -14.35 1.89
CA PHE A 92 -7.10 -12.94 1.91
C PHE A 92 -5.82 -12.72 2.73
N PRO A 93 -4.89 -11.87 2.25
CA PRO A 93 -3.58 -11.68 2.88
C PRO A 93 -3.69 -10.77 4.12
N PRO A 94 -3.55 -11.32 5.35
CA PRO A 94 -3.88 -10.58 6.57
C PRO A 94 -2.99 -9.35 6.79
N PHE A 95 -1.70 -9.44 6.45
CA PHE A 95 -0.76 -8.35 6.70
C PHE A 95 -0.98 -7.15 5.79
N ALA A 96 -1.13 -7.39 4.48
CA ALA A 96 -1.35 -6.33 3.50
C ALA A 96 -2.68 -5.62 3.78
N ASP A 97 -3.74 -6.39 4.00
CA ASP A 97 -5.08 -5.86 4.27
C ASP A 97 -5.11 -5.04 5.56
N THR A 98 -4.42 -5.49 6.61
CA THR A 98 -4.33 -4.74 7.88
C THR A 98 -3.60 -3.41 7.69
N ALA A 99 -2.51 -3.39 6.91
CA ALA A 99 -1.75 -2.16 6.64
C ALA A 99 -2.59 -1.16 5.83
N SER A 100 -3.33 -1.64 4.83
CA SER A 100 -4.29 -0.86 4.06
C SER A 100 -5.43 -0.33 4.92
N ALA A 101 -6.03 -1.16 5.77
CA ALA A 101 -7.07 -0.73 6.70
C ALA A 101 -6.57 0.32 7.72
N LEU A 102 -5.31 0.23 8.16
CA LEU A 102 -4.71 1.26 9.02
C LEU A 102 -4.68 2.62 8.33
N SER A 103 -4.34 2.65 7.04
CA SER A 103 -4.38 3.86 6.23
C SER A 103 -5.81 4.40 6.11
N THR A 104 -6.80 3.54 5.87
CA THR A 104 -8.23 3.91 5.86
C THR A 104 -8.67 4.51 7.20
N GLU A 105 -8.39 3.85 8.32
CA GLU A 105 -8.72 4.32 9.66
C GLU A 105 -8.08 5.69 9.95
N ALA A 106 -6.81 5.88 9.59
CA ALA A 106 -6.11 7.13 9.84
C ALA A 106 -6.60 8.28 8.95
N LEU A 107 -6.64 8.08 7.63
CA LEU A 107 -6.83 9.17 6.67
C LEU A 107 -8.30 9.44 6.38
N ALA A 108 -9.14 8.40 6.32
CA ALA A 108 -10.55 8.56 6.03
C ALA A 108 -11.36 8.77 7.31
N PHE A 109 -11.30 7.85 8.27
CA PHE A 109 -12.21 7.91 9.42
C PHE A 109 -11.77 8.88 10.52
N ARG A 110 -10.47 9.03 10.78
CA ARG A 110 -9.98 9.96 11.82
C ARG A 110 -9.73 11.36 11.29
N LEU A 111 -9.08 11.48 10.13
CA LEU A 111 -8.68 12.78 9.58
C LEU A 111 -9.68 13.34 8.57
N GLY A 112 -10.48 12.51 7.90
CA GLY A 112 -11.45 12.96 6.90
C GLY A 112 -10.84 13.60 5.65
N ILE A 113 -9.57 13.28 5.33
CA ILE A 113 -8.84 13.91 4.21
C ILE A 113 -8.88 13.10 2.92
N MET A 114 -9.36 11.85 2.98
CA MET A 114 -9.38 10.91 1.87
C MET A 114 -10.63 10.02 1.94
N ASP A 115 -11.12 9.56 0.80
CA ASP A 115 -12.17 8.54 0.74
C ASP A 115 -11.65 7.21 1.34
N PRO A 116 -12.50 6.39 2.00
CA PRO A 116 -12.06 5.13 2.59
C PRO A 116 -11.36 4.16 1.62
N ILE A 117 -11.80 4.12 0.36
CA ILE A 117 -11.25 3.23 -0.67
C ILE A 117 -9.91 3.76 -1.17
N ASP A 118 -9.84 5.06 -1.50
CA ASP A 118 -8.58 5.72 -1.87
C ASP A 118 -7.52 5.53 -0.77
N ALA A 119 -7.93 5.67 0.49
CA ALA A 119 -7.04 5.50 1.64
C ALA A 119 -6.54 4.06 1.79
N PHE A 120 -7.37 3.06 1.44
CA PHE A 120 -7.00 1.65 1.45
C PHE A 120 -5.90 1.34 0.42
N HIS A 121 -5.92 2.03 -0.72
CA HIS A 121 -4.92 1.90 -1.78
C HIS A 121 -3.61 2.64 -1.50
N LEU A 122 -3.56 3.59 -0.56
CA LEU A 122 -2.35 4.38 -0.36
C LEU A 122 -1.10 3.54 -0.04
N PRO A 123 -1.14 2.50 0.82
CA PRO A 123 0.06 1.73 1.14
C PRO A 123 0.70 1.05 -0.08
N LYS A 124 -0.07 0.59 -1.07
CA LYS A 124 0.50 -0.02 -2.28
C LYS A 124 1.28 1.00 -3.14
N ILE A 125 0.83 2.25 -3.21
CA ILE A 125 1.56 3.34 -3.88
C ILE A 125 2.88 3.64 -3.15
N LEU A 126 2.84 3.70 -1.82
CA LEU A 126 4.04 3.97 -1.02
C LEU A 126 5.06 2.83 -1.10
N ILE A 127 4.59 1.58 -1.03
CA ILE A 127 5.44 0.39 -1.13
C ILE A 127 6.04 0.26 -2.54
N SER A 128 5.27 0.52 -3.59
CA SER A 128 5.79 0.48 -4.97
C SER A 128 6.83 1.57 -5.21
N GLY A 129 6.60 2.80 -4.75
CA GLY A 129 7.61 3.87 -4.80
C GLY A 129 8.88 3.53 -4.00
N LEU A 130 8.73 2.96 -2.81
CA LEU A 130 9.86 2.46 -2.01
C LEU A 130 10.63 1.36 -2.74
N LEU A 131 9.92 0.41 -3.36
CA LEU A 131 10.51 -0.66 -4.15
C LEU A 131 11.36 -0.11 -5.30
N LEU A 132 10.88 0.88 -6.04
CA LEU A 132 11.66 1.54 -7.10
C LEU A 132 12.97 2.13 -6.57
N GLY A 133 12.93 2.79 -5.41
CA GLY A 133 14.13 3.29 -4.73
C GLY A 133 15.09 2.17 -4.33
N VAL A 134 14.59 1.13 -3.66
CA VAL A 134 15.37 -0.04 -3.23
C VAL A 134 16.03 -0.73 -4.42
N LEU A 135 15.30 -0.94 -5.51
CA LEU A 135 15.82 -1.54 -6.73
C LEU A 135 16.93 -0.67 -7.37
N TYR A 136 16.78 0.66 -7.37
CA TYR A 136 17.86 1.55 -7.81
C TYR A 136 19.12 1.35 -6.97
N TRP A 137 19.01 1.41 -5.64
CA TRP A 137 20.17 1.28 -4.75
C TRP A 137 20.81 -0.11 -4.83
N PHE A 138 20.01 -1.14 -5.09
CA PHE A 138 20.49 -2.49 -5.31
C PHE A 138 21.22 -2.64 -6.66
N ALA A 139 20.68 -2.09 -7.74
CA ALA A 139 21.23 -2.25 -9.08
C ALA A 139 22.43 -1.32 -9.37
N ALA A 140 22.42 -0.09 -8.83
CA ALA A 140 23.41 0.94 -9.16
C ALA A 140 24.88 0.54 -8.93
N PRO A 141 25.26 -0.19 -7.85
CA PRO A 141 26.63 -0.66 -7.66
C PRO A 141 27.06 -1.77 -8.62
N ARG A 142 26.10 -2.49 -9.22
CA ARG A 142 26.36 -3.68 -10.05
C ARG A 142 26.31 -3.38 -11.55
N MET A 143 25.43 -2.48 -11.96
CA MET A 143 25.14 -2.17 -13.37
C MET A 143 25.55 -0.74 -13.75
N GLY A 144 25.97 0.07 -12.77
CA GLY A 144 26.21 1.49 -12.95
C GLY A 144 24.95 2.35 -12.72
N LYS A 145 25.15 3.55 -12.18
CA LYS A 145 24.06 4.44 -11.75
C LYS A 145 23.11 4.85 -12.88
N PHE A 146 23.63 5.06 -14.08
CA PHE A 146 22.82 5.47 -15.23
C PHE A 146 21.93 4.33 -15.74
N ALA A 147 22.48 3.12 -15.90
CA ALA A 147 21.71 1.95 -16.30
C ALA A 147 20.63 1.59 -15.26
N ALA A 148 20.97 1.66 -13.97
CA ALA A 148 19.99 1.47 -12.90
C ALA A 148 18.87 2.53 -12.96
N PHE A 149 19.20 3.81 -13.17
CA PHE A 149 18.20 4.86 -13.33
C PHE A 149 17.25 4.60 -14.51
N LEU A 150 17.79 4.26 -15.69
CA LEU A 150 16.96 3.92 -16.85
C LEU A 150 16.08 2.70 -16.60
N GLY A 151 16.59 1.66 -15.94
CA GLY A 151 15.80 0.49 -15.58
C GLY A 151 14.62 0.83 -14.66
N ILE A 152 14.83 1.69 -13.67
CA ILE A 152 13.77 2.15 -12.77
C ILE A 152 12.77 3.07 -13.49
N LEU A 153 13.24 3.93 -14.39
CA LEU A 153 12.36 4.75 -15.21
C LEU A 153 11.46 3.88 -16.10
N THR A 154 12.02 2.87 -16.76
CA THR A 154 11.25 1.92 -17.59
C THR A 154 10.28 1.10 -16.76
N LEU A 155 10.68 0.61 -15.58
CA LEU A 155 9.79 -0.15 -14.69
C LEU A 155 8.65 0.72 -14.16
N GLY A 156 8.95 1.93 -13.67
CA GLY A 156 7.96 2.84 -13.11
C GLY A 156 6.96 3.37 -14.16
N LEU A 157 7.39 3.50 -15.42
CA LEU A 157 6.51 3.90 -16.52
C LEU A 157 5.86 2.71 -17.25
N TYR A 158 6.17 1.47 -16.85
CA TYR A 158 5.57 0.29 -17.44
C TYR A 158 4.07 0.22 -17.07
N PRO A 159 3.13 0.22 -18.04
CA PRO A 159 1.71 0.42 -17.75
C PRO A 159 1.12 -0.56 -16.74
N ARG A 160 1.56 -1.83 -16.76
CA ARG A 160 1.07 -2.84 -15.82
C ARG A 160 1.57 -2.60 -14.39
N PHE A 161 2.84 -2.22 -14.23
CA PHE A 161 3.38 -1.91 -12.91
C PHE A 161 2.71 -0.67 -12.33
N TRP A 162 2.52 0.36 -13.16
CA TRP A 162 1.80 1.57 -12.79
C TRP A 162 0.32 1.33 -12.48
N GLY A 163 -0.38 0.51 -13.26
CA GLY A 163 -1.81 0.26 -13.06
C GLY A 163 -2.11 -0.63 -11.86
N ASP A 164 -1.19 -1.51 -11.48
CA ASP A 164 -1.33 -2.39 -10.32
C ASP A 164 -0.88 -1.73 -9.00
N MET A 165 -0.20 -0.58 -9.07
CA MET A 165 0.36 0.13 -7.90
C MET A 165 -0.69 0.76 -7.01
#